data_AF-A0A831T5U2-F1
#
_entry.id   AF-A0A831T5U2-F1
#
_cell.length_a   1.000
_cell.length_b   1.000
_cell.length_c   1.000
_cell.angle_alpha   90.00
_cell.angle_beta   90.00
_cell.angle_gamma   90.00
#
_symmetry.space_group_name_H-M   'P 1'
#
loop_
_entity.id
_entity.type
_entity.pdbx_description
1 polymer ?
#
loop_
_entity_poly.entity_id
_entity_poly.type
_entity_poly.pdbx_seq_one_letter_code
_entity_poly.pdbx_strand_id
1 'polypeptide(L)'
;MLIRRALFLLGFLGTLSLASLEAGDLPAGPAYQIVLRSRHAEATPTRTKDAQTGGGSITVEQPEPNTIVVYMYGSAVAGSDCHMSAAAVDFVLDQELEIMPLRQGVRPPRVGMVGRVVGTIQVSPCGKLHKESGSAEQGPAAATLFIDEVPLLQTVVKPSSVACGQESSVNFRHGPVEAPAVVGCYRLHSTFRIAASQGKGVFNRRYAVADFDPAPELDAFWADALRPFRAVPRRDFGYRLVLRVVEQRADVGAGK
;
A
#
# COMPACT_ATOMS: atom_id res chain seq x y z
N MET A 1 48.42 40.20 64.68
CA MET A 1 48.04 41.51 64.15
C MET A 1 46.83 41.34 63.24
N LEU A 2 45.79 42.13 63.49
CA LEU A 2 44.65 42.55 62.65
C LEU A 2 43.80 41.47 61.93
N ILE A 3 42.52 41.18 62.27
CA ILE A 3 41.27 41.97 62.42
C ILE A 3 40.37 41.97 61.15
N ARG A 4 39.05 41.75 61.36
CA ARG A 4 37.83 42.08 60.53
C ARG A 4 37.45 41.12 59.39
N ARG A 5 36.18 40.89 59.03
CA ARG A 5 34.81 41.22 59.50
C ARG A 5 33.87 40.31 58.67
N ALA A 6 32.89 39.64 59.28
CA ALA A 6 31.45 39.96 59.21
C ALA A 6 30.80 39.94 57.82
N LEU A 7 29.76 39.11 57.61
CA LEU A 7 28.36 39.57 57.45
C LEU A 7 27.39 38.40 57.23
N PHE A 8 26.21 38.54 57.84
CA PHE A 8 25.00 37.73 57.70
C PHE A 8 24.44 37.73 56.27
N LEU A 9 23.78 36.63 55.89
CA LEU A 9 22.59 36.69 55.03
C LEU A 9 21.66 35.51 55.31
N LEU A 10 20.55 35.82 55.98
CA LEU A 10 19.29 35.08 55.95
C LEU A 10 18.76 35.08 54.51
N GLY A 11 18.26 33.93 54.03
CA GLY A 11 17.59 33.85 52.74
C GLY A 11 16.65 32.64 52.64
N PHE A 12 15.37 32.87 52.97
CA PHE A 12 14.16 32.24 52.41
C PHE A 12 14.22 30.75 52.00
N LEU A 13 13.70 29.87 52.86
CA LEU A 13 13.15 28.58 52.44
C LEU A 13 11.76 28.83 51.81
N GLY A 14 11.73 29.03 50.48
CA GLY A 14 10.51 28.94 49.70
C GLY A 14 10.25 27.48 49.32
N THR A 15 9.20 26.89 49.87
CA THR A 15 8.69 25.57 49.48
C THR A 15 8.11 25.64 48.07
N LEU A 16 8.94 25.37 47.06
CA LEU A 16 8.47 25.05 45.71
C LEU A 16 7.88 23.64 45.75
N SER A 17 6.57 23.59 45.98
CA SER A 17 5.76 22.40 45.69
C SER A 17 5.77 22.21 44.17
N LEU A 18 6.63 21.31 43.71
CA LEU A 18 6.54 20.76 42.37
C LEU A 18 5.19 20.05 42.27
N ALA A 19 4.21 20.73 41.69
CA ALA A 19 3.03 20.09 41.14
C ALA A 19 3.53 19.14 40.05
N SER A 20 3.77 17.88 40.41
CA SER A 20 3.82 16.77 39.48
C SER A 20 2.48 16.79 38.74
N LEU A 21 2.48 17.37 37.54
CA LEU A 21 1.46 17.08 36.54
C LEU A 21 1.45 15.56 36.39
N GLU A 22 0.41 14.93 36.92
CA GLU A 22 0.08 13.54 36.63
C GLU A 22 0.02 13.42 35.10
N ALA A 23 1.11 12.94 34.52
CA ALA A 23 1.06 12.24 33.26
C ALA A 23 0.24 10.98 33.54
N GLY A 24 -1.08 11.11 33.52
CA GLY A 24 -2.00 10.00 33.73
C GLY A 24 -1.61 8.91 32.76
N ASP A 25 -1.27 7.74 33.30
CA ASP A 25 -0.95 6.53 32.55
C ASP A 25 -2.06 6.32 31.51
N LEU A 26 -1.74 6.58 30.24
CA LEU A 26 -2.67 6.31 29.15
C LEU A 26 -2.94 4.80 29.17
N PRO A 27 -4.21 4.37 29.24
CA PRO A 27 -4.55 2.95 29.23
C PRO A 27 -3.82 2.20 28.12
N ALA A 28 -3.16 1.10 28.47
CA ALA A 28 -2.41 0.28 27.54
C ALA A 28 -3.35 -0.36 26.51
N GLY A 29 -3.51 0.27 25.34
CA GLY A 29 -4.32 -0.25 24.24
C GLY A 29 -4.68 0.79 23.18
N PRO A 30 -5.16 0.35 21.99
CA PRO A 30 -5.62 1.27 20.95
C PRO A 30 -6.83 2.08 21.44
N ALA A 31 -6.91 3.36 21.04
CA ALA A 31 -8.05 4.22 21.36
C ALA A 31 -9.30 3.90 20.53
N TYR A 32 -9.10 3.32 19.35
CA TYR A 32 -10.12 3.07 18.34
C TYR A 32 -10.07 1.62 17.86
N GLN A 33 -11.20 1.14 17.36
CA GLN A 33 -11.31 -0.11 16.62
C GLN A 33 -11.97 0.17 15.27
N ILE A 34 -11.48 -0.51 14.25
CA ILE A 34 -12.10 -0.61 12.93
C ILE A 34 -12.96 -1.89 12.95
N VAL A 35 -14.25 -1.76 12.71
CA VAL A 35 -15.15 -2.90 12.53
C VAL A 35 -15.37 -3.07 11.04
N LEU A 36 -14.90 -4.18 10.48
CA LEU A 36 -15.13 -4.51 9.07
C LEU A 36 -16.60 -4.89 8.86
N ARG A 37 -17.24 -4.29 7.86
CA ARG A 37 -18.64 -4.51 7.50
C ARG A 37 -18.72 -5.25 6.15
N SER A 38 -19.66 -4.87 5.30
CA SER A 38 -19.83 -5.49 3.99
C SER A 38 -18.59 -5.27 3.12
N ARG A 39 -18.35 -6.22 2.22
CA ARG A 39 -17.20 -6.22 1.33
C ARG A 39 -17.64 -6.70 -0.04
N HIS A 40 -17.25 -5.95 -1.05
CA HIS A 40 -17.24 -6.36 -2.44
C HIS A 40 -15.80 -6.35 -2.94
N ALA A 41 -15.31 -7.50 -3.39
CA ALA A 41 -13.95 -7.66 -3.88
C ALA A 41 -14.00 -8.48 -5.16
N GLU A 42 -13.48 -7.91 -6.24
CA GLU A 42 -13.47 -8.53 -7.55
C GLU A 42 -12.06 -8.42 -8.16
N ALA A 43 -11.56 -9.54 -8.67
CA ALA A 43 -10.39 -9.58 -9.53
C ALA A 43 -10.83 -10.12 -10.90
N THR A 44 -10.81 -9.28 -11.92
CA THR A 44 -11.34 -9.57 -13.25
C THR A 44 -10.18 -9.84 -14.21
N PRO A 45 -9.87 -11.12 -14.52
CA PRO A 45 -8.87 -11.44 -15.52
C PRO A 45 -9.41 -11.22 -16.93
N THR A 46 -8.59 -10.64 -17.80
CA THR A 46 -8.84 -10.58 -19.24
C THR A 46 -7.65 -11.19 -19.97
N ARG A 47 -7.92 -12.02 -21.00
CA ARG A 47 -6.85 -12.66 -21.79
C ARG A 47 -7.26 -12.84 -23.23
N THR A 48 -6.27 -12.79 -24.12
CA THR A 48 -6.43 -13.10 -25.54
C THR A 48 -5.29 -13.99 -26.02
N LYS A 49 -5.64 -15.02 -26.81
CA LYS A 49 -4.67 -15.87 -27.53
C LYS A 49 -3.66 -16.52 -26.58
N ASP A 50 -2.38 -16.50 -26.91
CA ASP A 50 -1.28 -17.07 -26.10
C ASP A 50 -0.95 -16.18 -24.89
N ALA A 51 -1.88 -16.09 -23.94
CA ALA A 51 -1.74 -15.30 -22.73
C ALA A 51 -2.37 -15.99 -21.51
N GLN A 52 -1.78 -15.78 -20.34
CA GLN A 52 -2.24 -16.33 -19.07
C GLN A 52 -2.25 -15.25 -17.99
N THR A 53 -3.18 -15.38 -17.06
CA THR A 53 -3.18 -14.64 -15.80
C THR A 53 -2.85 -15.64 -14.69
N GLY A 54 -1.87 -15.32 -13.85
CA GLY A 54 -1.55 -16.08 -12.64
C GLY A 54 -2.40 -15.56 -11.51
N GLY A 55 -3.61 -16.10 -11.40
CA GLY A 55 -4.60 -15.74 -10.38
C GLY A 55 -4.95 -14.26 -10.31
N GLY A 56 -5.74 -13.94 -9.29
CA GLY A 56 -6.07 -12.59 -8.85
C GLY A 56 -6.67 -12.70 -7.47
N SER A 57 -5.95 -12.25 -6.45
CA SER A 57 -6.39 -12.38 -5.06
C SER A 57 -6.46 -11.01 -4.40
N ILE A 58 -7.53 -10.81 -3.63
CA ILE A 58 -7.73 -9.66 -2.78
C ILE A 58 -7.89 -10.18 -1.35
N THR A 59 -6.96 -9.82 -0.48
CA THR A 59 -7.00 -10.21 0.94
C THR A 59 -7.08 -8.97 1.81
N VAL A 60 -7.97 -8.98 2.81
CA VAL A 60 -8.10 -7.93 3.81
C VAL A 60 -7.78 -8.54 5.17
N GLU A 61 -6.72 -8.07 5.79
CA GLU A 61 -6.24 -8.51 7.10
C GLU A 61 -6.39 -7.39 8.14
N GLN A 62 -6.62 -7.76 9.39
CA GLN A 62 -6.70 -6.83 10.51
C GLN A 62 -5.69 -7.25 11.59
N PRO A 63 -4.40 -6.89 11.42
CA PRO A 63 -3.35 -7.27 12.38
C PRO A 63 -3.52 -6.61 13.75
N GLU A 64 -4.12 -5.42 13.81
CA GLU A 64 -4.46 -4.70 15.04
C GLU A 64 -5.91 -4.20 14.96
N PRO A 65 -6.62 -4.01 16.08
CA PRO A 65 -8.00 -3.50 16.05
C PRO A 65 -8.15 -2.18 15.29
N ASN A 66 -7.14 -1.31 15.28
CA ASN A 66 -7.15 0.00 14.61
C ASN A 66 -6.40 0.04 13.27
N THR A 67 -5.98 -1.11 12.74
CA THR A 67 -5.18 -1.19 11.52
C THR A 67 -5.74 -2.26 10.60
N ILE A 68 -6.02 -1.91 9.35
CA ILE A 68 -6.34 -2.87 8.29
C ILE A 68 -5.26 -2.84 7.22
N VAL A 69 -5.00 -3.99 6.63
CA VAL A 69 -4.05 -4.16 5.53
C VAL A 69 -4.76 -4.87 4.39
N VAL A 70 -4.79 -4.23 3.22
CA VAL A 70 -5.31 -4.82 2.00
C VAL A 70 -4.14 -5.25 1.13
N TYR A 71 -4.22 -6.45 0.59
CA TYR A 71 -3.30 -6.99 -0.41
C TYR A 71 -4.06 -7.30 -1.69
N MET A 72 -3.55 -6.83 -2.82
CA MET A 72 -4.02 -7.17 -4.16
C MET A 72 -2.83 -7.67 -4.96
N TYR A 73 -2.85 -8.94 -5.37
CA TYR A 73 -1.72 -9.57 -6.05
C TYR A 73 -2.19 -10.50 -7.16
N GLY A 74 -1.33 -10.68 -8.15
CA GLY A 74 -1.56 -11.54 -9.30
C GLY A 74 -0.47 -11.35 -10.36
N SER A 75 -0.58 -12.08 -11.45
CA SER A 75 0.35 -12.00 -12.58
C SER A 75 -0.38 -11.93 -13.92
N ALA A 76 0.21 -11.24 -14.89
CA ALA A 76 -0.24 -11.23 -16.28
C ALA A 76 0.94 -11.54 -17.20
N VAL A 77 0.77 -12.51 -18.09
CA VAL A 77 1.80 -12.93 -19.05
C VAL A 77 1.20 -13.05 -20.45
N ALA A 78 1.97 -12.60 -21.44
CA ALA A 78 1.59 -12.64 -22.85
C ALA A 78 2.77 -13.17 -23.68
N GLY A 79 2.53 -14.17 -24.52
CA GLY A 79 3.51 -14.84 -25.37
C GLY A 79 3.38 -14.46 -26.83
N SER A 80 4.47 -14.59 -27.59
CA SER A 80 4.42 -14.37 -29.03
C SER A 80 3.79 -15.58 -29.74
N ASP A 81 2.73 -15.33 -30.50
CA ASP A 81 2.15 -16.28 -31.45
C ASP A 81 1.98 -15.63 -32.84
N CYS A 82 1.26 -16.30 -33.75
CA CYS A 82 0.91 -15.73 -35.06
C CYS A 82 -0.10 -14.56 -34.97
N HIS A 83 -0.57 -14.26 -33.77
CA HIS A 83 -1.50 -13.20 -33.42
C HIS A 83 -0.87 -12.24 -32.39
N MET A 84 -1.64 -11.26 -31.94
CA MET A 84 -1.25 -10.47 -30.78
C MET A 84 -1.94 -11.08 -29.58
N SER A 85 -1.20 -11.25 -28.50
CA SER A 85 -1.70 -11.76 -27.23
C SER A 85 -1.64 -10.66 -26.16
N ALA A 86 -2.56 -10.73 -25.22
CA ALA A 86 -2.60 -9.83 -24.08
C ALA A 86 -3.24 -10.51 -22.89
N ALA A 87 -2.77 -10.18 -21.69
CA ALA A 87 -3.38 -10.51 -20.42
C ALA A 87 -3.45 -9.26 -19.54
N ALA A 88 -4.51 -9.12 -18.77
CA ALA A 88 -4.60 -8.14 -17.70
C ALA A 88 -5.41 -8.69 -16.53
N VAL A 89 -5.18 -8.12 -15.35
CA VAL A 89 -6.03 -8.34 -14.18
C VAL A 89 -6.38 -6.98 -13.61
N ASP A 90 -7.67 -6.71 -13.53
CA ASP A 90 -8.23 -5.53 -12.88
C ASP A 90 -8.75 -5.92 -11.49
N PHE A 91 -8.28 -5.24 -10.45
CA PHE A 91 -8.68 -5.47 -9.07
C PHE A 91 -9.53 -4.31 -8.59
N VAL A 92 -10.65 -4.62 -7.97
CA VAL A 92 -11.55 -3.65 -7.34
C VAL A 92 -11.94 -4.16 -5.96
N LEU A 93 -11.80 -3.31 -4.95
CA LEU A 93 -12.27 -3.55 -3.59
C LEU A 93 -13.11 -2.36 -3.13
N ASP A 94 -14.32 -2.66 -2.69
CA ASP A 94 -15.15 -1.79 -1.87
C ASP A 94 -15.33 -2.45 -0.50
N GLN A 95 -14.76 -1.85 0.54
CA GLN A 95 -14.83 -2.31 1.92
C GLN A 95 -15.54 -1.25 2.77
N GLU A 96 -16.73 -1.59 3.28
CA GLU A 96 -17.37 -0.79 4.31
C GLU A 96 -16.72 -1.07 5.66
N LEU A 97 -16.48 -0.03 6.44
CA LEU A 97 -15.90 -0.15 7.78
C LEU A 97 -16.47 0.89 8.72
N GLU A 98 -16.40 0.63 10.02
CA GLU A 98 -16.85 1.55 11.05
C GLU A 98 -15.72 1.82 12.04
N ILE A 99 -15.48 3.10 12.34
CA ILE A 99 -14.52 3.51 13.37
C ILE A 99 -15.29 3.70 14.68
N MET A 100 -14.96 2.92 15.71
CA MET A 100 -15.57 2.98 17.03
C MET A 100 -14.54 3.31 18.12
N PRO A 101 -14.87 4.15 19.12
CA PRO A 101 -14.00 4.37 20.27
C PRO A 101 -14.03 3.14 21.18
N LEU A 102 -12.86 2.69 21.64
CA LEU A 102 -12.75 1.58 22.60
C LEU A 102 -12.81 2.05 24.06
N ARG A 103 -12.57 3.34 24.29
CA ARG A 103 -12.48 3.95 25.63
C ARG A 103 -13.31 5.23 25.67
N GLN A 104 -13.81 5.56 26.85
CA GLN A 104 -14.49 6.84 27.07
C GLN A 104 -13.48 7.98 27.13
N GLY A 105 -13.86 9.18 26.67
CA GLY A 105 -13.01 10.37 26.74
C GLY A 105 -11.82 10.40 25.77
N VAL A 106 -11.81 9.55 24.73
CA VAL A 106 -10.76 9.58 23.70
C VAL A 106 -10.85 10.84 22.85
N ARG A 107 -9.70 11.43 22.49
CA ARG A 107 -9.66 12.58 21.58
C ARG A 107 -10.04 12.14 20.16
N PRO A 108 -10.57 13.05 19.31
CA PRO A 108 -11.02 12.72 17.96
C PRO A 108 -10.03 11.84 17.16
N PRO A 109 -10.54 10.90 16.34
CA PRO A 109 -9.67 10.03 15.57
C PRO A 109 -8.97 10.80 14.44
N ARG A 110 -7.79 10.33 14.09
CA ARG A 110 -7.07 10.70 12.87
C ARG A 110 -6.84 9.43 12.08
N VAL A 111 -7.23 9.43 10.82
CA VAL A 111 -7.04 8.30 9.92
C VAL A 111 -5.85 8.55 9.02
N GLY A 112 -5.05 7.51 8.77
CA GLY A 112 -3.86 7.54 7.93
C GLY A 112 -3.84 6.39 6.95
N MET A 113 -3.37 6.64 5.73
CA MET A 113 -3.33 5.65 4.65
C MET A 113 -1.97 5.65 3.94
N VAL A 114 -1.45 4.47 3.63
CA VAL A 114 -0.19 4.26 2.87
C VAL A 114 -0.41 3.19 1.81
N GLY A 115 -0.17 3.53 0.55
CA GLY A 115 -0.15 2.57 -0.56
C GLY A 115 1.29 2.20 -0.94
N ARG A 116 1.52 0.93 -1.28
CA ARG A 116 2.82 0.44 -1.76
C ARG A 116 2.60 -0.61 -2.85
N VAL A 117 3.36 -0.53 -3.93
CA VAL A 117 3.35 -1.54 -4.99
C VAL A 117 4.74 -2.14 -5.12
N VAL A 118 4.84 -3.47 -5.05
CA VAL A 118 6.09 -4.21 -5.26
C VAL A 118 5.86 -5.30 -6.29
N GLY A 119 6.76 -5.43 -7.25
CA GLY A 119 6.68 -6.50 -8.24
C GLY A 119 7.69 -6.27 -9.34
N THR A 120 7.49 -6.96 -10.46
CA THR A 120 8.44 -6.94 -11.58
C THR A 120 7.69 -6.87 -12.89
N ILE A 121 8.24 -6.10 -13.82
CA ILE A 121 7.72 -5.99 -15.18
C ILE A 121 8.88 -6.22 -16.15
N GLN A 122 8.65 -7.00 -17.20
CA GLN A 122 9.70 -7.33 -18.14
C GLN A 122 9.13 -7.70 -19.51
N VAL A 123 9.91 -7.44 -20.53
CA VAL A 123 9.59 -7.80 -21.91
C VAL A 123 10.85 -8.38 -22.53
N SER A 124 10.70 -9.46 -23.30
CA SER A 124 11.79 -10.02 -24.09
C SER A 124 12.34 -9.00 -25.10
N PRO A 125 13.64 -9.06 -25.45
CA PRO A 125 14.21 -8.19 -26.48
C PRO A 125 13.44 -8.25 -27.80
N CYS A 126 13.34 -7.13 -28.51
CA CYS A 126 12.73 -7.11 -29.83
C CYS A 126 13.47 -8.06 -30.79
N GLY A 127 12.72 -8.73 -31.66
CA GLY A 127 13.28 -9.39 -32.83
C GLY A 127 13.95 -8.39 -33.78
N LYS A 128 14.77 -8.89 -34.72
CA LYS A 128 15.53 -8.09 -35.70
C LYS A 128 14.66 -7.11 -36.52
N LEU A 129 13.35 -7.37 -36.61
CA LEU A 129 12.41 -6.59 -37.40
C LEU A 129 11.58 -5.60 -36.58
N HIS A 130 11.76 -5.50 -35.25
CA HIS A 130 10.97 -4.64 -34.32
C HIS A 130 9.43 -4.82 -34.36
N LYS A 131 8.90 -5.73 -35.20
CA LYS A 131 7.48 -6.07 -35.29
C LYS A 131 6.96 -6.91 -34.12
N GLU A 132 7.88 -7.49 -33.35
CA GLU A 132 7.63 -8.41 -32.24
C GLU A 132 7.79 -7.70 -30.87
N SER A 133 7.31 -6.46 -30.78
CA SER A 133 7.39 -5.70 -29.53
C SER A 133 6.28 -6.13 -28.56
N GLY A 134 6.63 -6.30 -27.29
CA GLY A 134 5.67 -6.43 -26.20
C GLY A 134 5.71 -5.21 -25.28
N SER A 135 4.77 -5.18 -24.35
CA SER A 135 4.74 -4.27 -23.22
C SER A 135 4.30 -4.99 -21.95
N ALA A 136 4.83 -4.58 -20.82
CA ALA A 136 4.33 -4.98 -19.51
C ALA A 136 4.13 -3.75 -18.65
N GLU A 137 3.03 -3.70 -17.92
CA GLU A 137 2.65 -2.56 -17.12
C GLU A 137 2.12 -2.94 -15.74
N GLN A 138 2.50 -2.10 -14.79
CA GLN A 138 1.74 -1.82 -13.59
C GLN A 138 0.88 -0.58 -13.87
N GLY A 139 -0.43 -0.81 -14.03
CA GLY A 139 -1.42 0.22 -14.25
C GLY A 139 -1.76 1.00 -12.97
N PRO A 140 -2.87 1.76 -12.98
CA PRO A 140 -3.29 2.55 -11.81
C PRO A 140 -3.40 1.69 -10.55
N ALA A 141 -2.83 2.19 -9.45
CA ALA A 141 -2.95 1.63 -8.11
C ALA A 141 -3.38 2.75 -7.17
N ALA A 142 -4.64 2.76 -6.76
CA ALA A 142 -5.22 3.85 -6.01
C ALA A 142 -6.13 3.34 -4.89
N ALA A 143 -6.25 4.13 -3.83
CA ALA A 143 -7.26 3.91 -2.82
C ALA A 143 -7.82 5.25 -2.35
N THR A 144 -9.13 5.27 -2.09
CA THR A 144 -9.85 6.43 -1.59
C THR A 144 -10.72 5.99 -0.43
N LEU A 145 -10.58 6.67 0.70
CA LEU A 145 -11.46 6.51 1.85
C LEU A 145 -12.53 7.59 1.81
N PHE A 146 -13.79 7.18 1.84
CA PHE A 146 -14.96 8.06 1.85
C PHE A 146 -15.61 8.06 3.23
N ILE A 147 -16.12 9.22 3.62
CA ILE A 147 -17.15 9.36 4.64
C ILE A 147 -18.44 9.73 3.92
N ASP A 148 -19.45 8.88 4.02
CA ASP A 148 -20.60 8.90 3.12
C ASP A 148 -20.15 8.91 1.64
N GLU A 149 -20.42 9.99 0.90
CA GLU A 149 -19.99 10.17 -0.50
C GLU A 149 -18.85 11.19 -0.69
N VAL A 150 -18.27 11.69 0.41
CA VAL A 150 -17.20 12.69 0.36
C VAL A 150 -15.85 12.00 0.52
N PRO A 151 -14.91 12.16 -0.44
CA PRO A 151 -13.58 11.60 -0.31
C PRO A 151 -12.81 12.31 0.80
N LEU A 152 -12.37 11.54 1.80
CA LEU A 152 -11.59 12.03 2.94
C LEU A 152 -10.07 11.91 2.71
N LEU A 153 -9.63 10.76 2.20
CA LEU A 153 -8.22 10.48 1.91
C LEU A 153 -8.07 9.79 0.56
N GLN A 154 -6.97 10.08 -0.13
CA GLN A 154 -6.61 9.40 -1.36
C GLN A 154 -5.11 9.06 -1.40
N THR A 155 -4.79 7.83 -1.81
CA THR A 155 -3.44 7.42 -2.19
C THR A 155 -3.42 7.00 -3.65
N VAL A 156 -2.39 7.44 -4.38
CA VAL A 156 -2.18 7.03 -5.78
C VAL A 156 -0.72 6.67 -5.95
N VAL A 157 -0.44 5.40 -6.20
CA VAL A 157 0.92 4.94 -6.48
C VAL A 157 1.18 5.12 -7.98
N LYS A 158 2.34 5.72 -8.30
CA LYS A 158 2.75 6.01 -9.68
C LYS A 158 2.70 4.73 -10.54
N PRO A 159 2.16 4.77 -11.78
CA PRO A 159 2.21 3.63 -12.70
C PRO A 159 3.62 3.44 -13.29
N SER A 160 3.91 2.24 -13.80
CA SER A 160 5.18 1.92 -14.48
C SER A 160 4.95 0.96 -15.64
N SER A 161 5.69 1.15 -16.73
CA SER A 161 5.66 0.25 -17.88
C SER A 161 7.05 0.07 -18.47
N VAL A 162 7.24 -1.05 -19.16
CA VAL A 162 8.44 -1.42 -19.90
C VAL A 162 8.06 -1.97 -21.26
N ALA A 163 8.96 -1.83 -22.23
CA ALA A 163 8.79 -2.37 -23.58
C ALA A 163 10.14 -2.85 -24.15
N CYS A 164 10.09 -3.62 -25.24
CA CYS A 164 11.26 -3.83 -26.12
C CYS A 164 12.55 -4.36 -25.45
N GLY A 165 12.50 -5.40 -24.63
CA GLY A 165 13.70 -5.92 -23.95
C GLY A 165 14.03 -5.25 -22.63
N GLN A 166 13.21 -4.29 -22.21
CA GLN A 166 13.35 -3.67 -20.90
C GLN A 166 12.81 -4.58 -19.80
N GLU A 167 13.45 -4.48 -18.65
CA GLU A 167 13.04 -5.08 -17.40
C GLU A 167 13.12 -4.02 -16.30
N SER A 168 12.23 -4.11 -15.31
CA SER A 168 12.20 -3.19 -14.18
C SER A 168 11.62 -3.87 -12.95
N SER A 169 12.22 -3.59 -11.80
CA SER A 169 11.66 -3.91 -10.49
C SER A 169 10.87 -2.69 -9.97
N VAL A 170 9.61 -2.92 -9.63
CA VAL A 170 8.72 -1.91 -9.07
C VAL A 170 8.78 -2.00 -7.55
N ASN A 171 9.04 -0.88 -6.88
CA ASN A 171 8.95 -0.75 -5.42
C ASN A 171 8.57 0.69 -5.10
N PHE A 172 7.33 1.04 -5.39
CA PHE A 172 6.81 2.38 -5.18
C PHE A 172 5.98 2.47 -3.91
N ARG A 173 5.99 3.65 -3.29
CA ARG A 173 5.24 3.96 -2.07
C ARG A 173 4.62 5.34 -2.20
N HIS A 174 3.38 5.48 -1.75
CA HIS A 174 2.68 6.75 -1.62
C HIS A 174 2.08 6.89 -0.22
N GLY A 175 2.25 8.05 0.41
CA GLY A 175 1.84 8.33 1.78
C GLY A 175 3.00 8.24 2.81
N PRO A 176 2.70 8.44 4.11
CA PRO A 176 1.35 8.50 4.69
C PRO A 176 0.59 9.76 4.27
N VAL A 177 -0.68 9.58 3.91
CA VAL A 177 -1.68 10.66 3.86
C VAL A 177 -2.56 10.54 5.08
N GLU A 178 -2.86 11.64 5.74
CA GLU A 178 -3.59 11.65 7.01
C GLU A 178 -4.61 12.77 7.04
N ALA A 179 -5.75 12.50 7.68
CA ALA A 179 -6.83 13.47 7.84
C ALA A 179 -7.51 13.29 9.21
N PRO A 180 -8.03 14.38 9.80
CA PRO A 180 -8.99 14.28 10.89
C PRO A 180 -10.17 13.40 10.46
N ALA A 181 -10.64 12.57 11.38
CA ALA A 181 -11.77 11.67 11.17
C ALA A 181 -12.80 11.86 12.27
N VAL A 182 -13.98 11.28 12.06
CA VAL A 182 -15.02 11.15 13.09
C VAL A 182 -15.34 9.66 13.33
N VAL A 183 -15.96 9.37 14.46
CA VAL A 183 -16.55 8.05 14.71
C VAL A 183 -17.71 7.86 13.75
N GLY A 184 -17.83 6.69 13.13
CA GLY A 184 -18.89 6.40 12.16
C GLY A 184 -18.48 5.47 11.02
N CYS A 185 -19.33 5.40 10.01
CA CYS A 185 -19.18 4.54 8.84
C CYS A 185 -18.33 5.20 7.75
N TYR A 186 -17.52 4.37 7.09
CA TYR A 186 -16.65 4.74 5.99
C TYR A 186 -16.74 3.70 4.89
N ARG A 187 -16.43 4.13 3.67
CA ARG A 187 -16.26 3.25 2.51
C ARG A 187 -14.84 3.38 1.99
N LEU A 188 -14.11 2.29 1.97
CA LEU A 188 -12.79 2.22 1.34
C LEU A 188 -12.94 1.64 -0.05
N HIS A 189 -12.66 2.45 -1.07
CA HIS A 189 -12.58 2.00 -2.46
C HIS A 189 -11.10 1.88 -2.86
N SER A 190 -10.71 0.78 -3.47
CA SER A 190 -9.33 0.54 -3.88
C SER A 190 -9.28 -0.19 -5.22
N THR A 191 -8.37 0.24 -6.08
CA THR A 191 -8.15 -0.36 -7.41
C THR A 191 -6.68 -0.63 -7.67
N PHE A 192 -6.42 -1.69 -8.44
CA PHE A 192 -5.10 -2.04 -8.93
C PHE A 192 -5.21 -2.69 -10.30
N ARG A 193 -4.27 -2.43 -11.21
CA ARG A 193 -4.24 -3.07 -12.53
C ARG A 193 -2.84 -3.54 -12.87
N ILE A 194 -2.76 -4.72 -13.46
CA ILE A 194 -1.55 -5.25 -14.11
C ILE A 194 -1.89 -5.70 -15.51
N ALA A 195 -0.99 -5.51 -16.47
CA ALA A 195 -1.19 -6.03 -17.81
C ALA A 195 0.12 -6.35 -18.53
N ALA A 196 0.03 -7.26 -19.49
CA ALA A 196 1.09 -7.62 -20.40
C ALA A 196 0.50 -7.80 -21.80
N SER A 197 1.24 -7.37 -22.82
CA SER A 197 0.89 -7.58 -24.22
C SER A 197 2.11 -7.98 -25.01
N GLN A 198 1.93 -8.83 -26.01
CA GLN A 198 3.01 -9.28 -26.87
C GLN A 198 2.56 -9.22 -28.34
N GLY A 199 3.35 -8.52 -29.14
CA GLY A 199 3.16 -8.44 -30.58
C GLY A 199 3.41 -9.76 -31.28
N LYS A 200 2.96 -9.84 -32.54
CA LYS A 200 3.08 -11.03 -33.40
C LYS A 200 4.54 -11.47 -33.53
N GLY A 201 4.78 -12.77 -33.44
CA GLY A 201 6.09 -13.38 -33.65
C GLY A 201 5.98 -14.90 -33.77
N VAL A 202 6.42 -15.45 -34.91
CA VAL A 202 6.35 -16.90 -35.19
C VAL A 202 7.69 -17.59 -34.89
N PHE A 203 8.77 -16.81 -34.85
CA PHE A 203 10.13 -17.33 -34.70
C PHE A 203 10.78 -16.81 -33.42
N ASN A 204 11.12 -17.74 -32.53
CA ASN A 204 11.63 -17.53 -31.17
C ASN A 204 10.54 -17.13 -30.18
N ARG A 205 10.53 -17.85 -29.06
CA ARG A 205 9.60 -17.63 -27.96
C ARG A 205 9.91 -16.30 -27.27
N ARG A 206 9.04 -15.31 -27.45
CA ARG A 206 9.09 -14.02 -26.77
C ARG A 206 7.92 -13.92 -25.80
N TYR A 207 8.09 -13.06 -24.80
CA TYR A 207 7.07 -12.84 -23.79
C TYR A 207 7.16 -11.44 -23.19
N ALA A 208 6.03 -11.00 -22.66
CA ALA A 208 5.89 -9.88 -21.74
C ALA A 208 5.25 -10.39 -20.44
N VAL A 209 5.72 -9.89 -19.31
CA VAL A 209 5.28 -10.32 -17.98
C VAL A 209 5.16 -9.12 -17.05
N ALA A 210 4.02 -9.04 -16.36
CA ALA A 210 3.80 -8.22 -15.19
C ALA A 210 3.51 -9.16 -14.01
N ASP A 211 4.49 -9.34 -13.12
CA ASP A 211 4.45 -10.28 -12.01
C ASP A 211 4.45 -9.54 -10.67
N PHE A 212 3.31 -9.60 -10.00
CA PHE A 212 3.02 -8.97 -8.71
C PHE A 212 2.45 -10.01 -7.74
N ASP A 213 2.73 -11.30 -7.95
CA ASP A 213 2.20 -12.39 -7.13
C ASP A 213 3.29 -12.95 -6.19
N PRO A 214 3.06 -13.04 -4.86
CA PRO A 214 3.99 -13.74 -3.98
C PRO A 214 4.21 -15.21 -4.38
N ALA A 215 3.19 -15.89 -4.91
CA ALA A 215 3.20 -17.31 -5.26
C ALA A 215 2.46 -17.54 -6.60
N PRO A 216 3.09 -17.21 -7.74
CA PRO A 216 2.43 -17.19 -9.04
C PRO A 216 1.98 -18.60 -9.45
N GLU A 217 0.66 -18.76 -9.64
CA GLU A 217 0.06 -19.98 -10.18
C GLU A 217 0.07 -19.95 -11.72
N LEU A 218 1.27 -19.86 -12.30
CA LEU A 218 1.48 -19.90 -13.74
C LEU A 218 1.92 -21.30 -14.18
N ASP A 219 1.51 -21.69 -15.39
CA ASP A 219 1.90 -22.97 -15.97
C ASP A 219 3.43 -23.07 -16.07
N ALA A 220 3.97 -24.29 -15.97
CA ALA A 220 5.42 -24.54 -16.06
C ALA A 220 6.05 -23.94 -17.33
N PHE A 221 5.25 -23.78 -18.39
CA PHE A 221 5.62 -23.04 -19.59
C PHE A 221 6.21 -21.66 -19.24
N TRP A 222 5.57 -20.86 -18.38
CA TRP A 222 5.98 -19.49 -18.05
C TRP A 222 7.08 -19.36 -17.01
N ALA A 223 7.54 -20.47 -16.43
CA ALA A 223 8.57 -20.45 -15.40
C ALA A 223 9.88 -19.78 -15.85
N ASP A 224 10.17 -19.82 -17.16
CA ASP A 224 11.33 -19.16 -17.77
C ASP A 224 11.17 -17.65 -17.82
N ALA A 225 9.95 -17.18 -18.05
CA ALA A 225 9.63 -15.77 -18.08
C ALA A 225 9.78 -15.13 -16.69
N LEU A 226 9.63 -15.91 -15.61
CA LEU A 226 9.79 -15.42 -14.22
C LEU A 226 11.25 -15.46 -13.70
N ARG A 227 12.21 -15.95 -14.50
CA ARG A 227 13.60 -16.18 -14.03
C ARG A 227 14.36 -14.93 -13.58
N PRO A 228 14.27 -13.75 -14.24
CA PRO A 228 15.16 -12.62 -13.95
C PRO A 228 15.09 -12.09 -12.51
N PHE A 229 14.00 -12.37 -11.80
CA PHE A 229 13.76 -11.82 -10.46
C PHE A 229 13.60 -12.87 -9.35
N ARG A 230 14.13 -14.09 -9.53
CA ARG A 230 14.09 -15.14 -8.49
C ARG A 230 14.73 -14.74 -7.16
N ALA A 231 15.68 -13.80 -7.20
CA ALA A 231 16.36 -13.30 -6.01
C ALA A 231 15.56 -12.24 -5.23
N VAL A 232 14.49 -11.68 -5.81
CA VAL A 232 13.69 -10.65 -5.14
C VAL A 232 12.75 -11.32 -4.13
N PRO A 233 12.76 -10.89 -2.84
CA PRO A 233 11.83 -11.42 -1.85
C PRO A 233 10.38 -11.19 -2.28
N ARG A 234 9.67 -12.28 -2.62
CA ARG A 234 8.32 -12.22 -3.18
C ARG A 234 7.22 -11.97 -2.14
N ARG A 235 7.53 -12.08 -0.85
CA ARG A 235 6.55 -11.92 0.25
C ARG A 235 5.78 -10.60 0.23
N ASP A 236 6.39 -9.57 -0.33
CA ASP A 236 5.85 -8.21 -0.35
C ASP A 236 5.23 -7.86 -1.73
N PHE A 237 5.19 -8.81 -2.67
CA PHE A 237 4.66 -8.58 -4.02
C PHE A 237 3.17 -8.25 -4.00
N GLY A 238 2.77 -7.41 -4.93
CA GLY A 238 1.40 -6.90 -5.04
C GLY A 238 1.29 -5.43 -4.68
N TYR A 239 0.05 -4.97 -4.72
CA TYR A 239 -0.36 -3.72 -4.13
C TYR A 239 -0.78 -3.96 -2.68
N ARG A 240 -0.12 -3.26 -1.76
CA ARG A 240 -0.41 -3.25 -0.33
C ARG A 240 -0.91 -1.89 0.10
N LEU A 241 -2.08 -1.85 0.70
CA LEU A 241 -2.65 -0.67 1.32
C LEU A 241 -2.71 -0.88 2.84
N VAL A 242 -2.20 0.09 3.60
CA VAL A 242 -2.34 0.12 5.06
C VAL A 242 -3.22 1.29 5.42
N LEU A 243 -4.32 1.04 6.12
CA LEU A 243 -5.19 2.05 6.71
C LEU A 243 -5.12 1.91 8.23
N ARG A 244 -4.84 3.01 8.92
CA ARG A 244 -4.67 3.04 10.37
C ARG A 244 -5.44 4.19 10.99
N VAL A 245 -6.06 3.94 12.13
CA VAL A 245 -6.72 4.97 12.94
C VAL A 245 -5.94 5.18 14.23
N VAL A 246 -5.62 6.43 14.54
CA VAL A 246 -4.91 6.83 15.75
C VAL A 246 -5.66 7.96 16.45
N GLU A 247 -5.36 8.17 17.72
CA GLU A 247 -5.84 9.33 18.45
C GLU A 247 -5.14 10.60 17.95
N GLN A 248 -5.90 11.67 17.70
CA GLN A 248 -5.29 12.95 17.35
C GLN A 248 -4.43 13.44 18.52
N ARG A 249 -3.11 13.48 18.30
CA ARG A 249 -2.21 14.15 19.24
C ARG A 249 -2.59 15.62 19.26
N ALA A 250 -2.59 16.22 20.45
CA ALA A 250 -2.68 17.67 20.53
C ALA A 250 -1.48 18.21 19.76
N ASP A 251 -1.72 19.03 18.76
CA ASP A 251 -0.65 19.75 18.08
C ASP A 251 0.04 20.56 19.19
N VAL A 252 1.21 20.08 19.62
CA VAL A 252 2.06 20.81 20.56
C VAL A 252 2.39 22.09 19.81
N GLY A 253 1.75 23.18 20.24
CA GLY A 253 1.68 24.41 19.48
C GLY A 253 3.04 24.74 18.89
N ALA A 254 3.08 24.86 17.56
CA ALA A 254 4.14 25.61 16.89
C ALA A 254 4.04 27.04 17.44
N GLY A 255 4.76 27.28 18.55
CA GLY A 255 4.91 28.58 19.16
C GLY A 255 5.39 29.53 18.08
N LYS A 256 4.58 30.54 17.80
CA LYS A 256 4.99 31.72 17.03
C LYS A 256 6.14 32.42 17.72
#